data_AF-A0A386Z642-F1
#
_entry.id   AF-A0A386Z642-F1
#
_cell.length_a   1.000
_cell.length_b   1.000
_cell.length_c   1.000
_cell.angle_alpha   90.00
_cell.angle_beta   90.00
_cell.angle_gamma   90.00
#
_symmetry.space_group_name_H-M   'P 1'
#
loop_
_entity.id
_entity.type
_entity.pdbx_description
1 polymer ?
#
loop_
_entity_poly.entity_id
_entity_poly.type
_entity_poly.pdbx_seq_one_letter_code
_entity_poly.pdbx_strand_id
1 'polypeptide(L)'
;MVARVNTHSTALAPDAPVAGWPELADVDLLRTLVEIERRRRRLDAAMRAAVAEAGRRGLAADTGYRDTVELLTDLLRISAQEARRRIGYAAPQARSRSRKVWKALAAAS
;
A
#
# COMPACT_ATOMS: atom_id res chain seq x y z
N MET A 1 15.33 -9.42 25.89
CA MET A 1 14.49 -8.20 26.01
C MET A 1 14.71 -7.39 24.74
N VAL A 2 13.83 -7.54 23.74
CA VAL A 2 14.00 -6.91 22.41
C VAL A 2 13.48 -5.48 22.49
N ALA A 3 14.32 -4.52 22.12
CA ALA A 3 13.95 -3.11 22.08
C ALA A 3 12.84 -2.91 21.02
N ARG A 4 11.63 -2.54 21.47
CA ARG A 4 10.51 -2.20 20.60
C ARG A 4 10.91 -0.96 19.78
N VAL A 5 11.02 -1.12 18.46
CA VAL A 5 11.36 -0.02 17.55
C VAL A 5 10.31 1.08 17.69
N ASN A 6 10.76 2.29 18.03
CA ASN A 6 9.89 3.43 18.28
C ASN A 6 9.49 4.08 16.94
N THR A 7 8.40 3.62 16.32
CA THR A 7 7.94 4.03 14.98
C THR A 7 6.96 5.19 15.00
N HIS A 8 7.04 6.09 15.98
CA HIS A 8 6.22 7.30 16.00
C HIS A 8 6.68 8.22 14.86
N SER A 9 5.95 8.20 13.74
CA SER A 9 6.16 9.08 12.60
C SER A 9 6.04 10.54 13.02
N THR A 10 7.13 11.28 12.91
CA THR A 10 7.22 12.75 13.06
C THR A 10 6.97 13.51 11.75
N ALA A 11 6.47 12.84 10.71
CA ALA A 11 6.17 13.47 9.44
C ALA A 11 4.97 14.43 9.56
N LEU A 12 5.21 15.73 9.35
CA LEU A 12 4.18 16.76 9.24
C LEU A 12 3.16 16.35 8.16
N ALA A 13 1.90 16.19 8.54
CA ALA A 13 0.82 15.93 7.59
C ALA A 13 0.58 17.20 6.74
N PRO A 14 0.78 17.18 5.41
CA PRO A 14 0.56 18.36 4.60
C PRO A 14 -0.82 18.24 3.98
N ASP A 15 -1.88 18.60 4.72
CA ASP A 15 -3.24 18.77 4.18
C ASP A 15 -4.17 19.52 5.13
N ALA A 16 -4.18 20.85 5.05
CA ALA A 16 -5.41 21.63 5.21
C ALA A 16 -5.23 22.96 4.48
N PRO A 17 -6.25 23.36 3.71
CA PRO A 17 -7.28 24.18 4.34
C PRO A 17 -8.67 23.57 4.15
N VAL A 18 -9.41 23.50 5.26
CA VAL A 18 -10.82 23.05 5.30
C VAL A 18 -11.81 24.22 5.26
N ALA A 19 -11.30 25.45 5.13
CA ALA A 19 -12.09 26.67 5.05
C ALA A 19 -12.21 27.09 3.58
N GLY A 20 -13.37 26.85 2.96
CA GLY A 20 -13.62 27.22 1.56
C GLY A 20 -14.56 26.32 0.78
N TRP A 21 -14.98 25.17 1.33
CA TRP A 21 -15.81 24.21 0.57
C TRP A 21 -17.16 24.77 0.09
N PRO A 22 -17.94 25.50 0.92
CA PRO A 22 -19.20 26.10 0.47
C PRO A 22 -19.01 27.20 -0.58
N GLU A 23 -17.84 27.85 -0.64
CA GLU A 23 -17.54 28.96 -1.54
C GLU A 23 -16.96 28.51 -2.88
N LEU A 24 -16.62 27.23 -3.05
CA LEU A 24 -16.13 26.68 -4.32
C LEU A 24 -17.24 26.68 -5.37
N ALA A 25 -16.91 27.11 -6.59
CA ALA A 25 -17.75 26.84 -7.74
C ALA A 25 -17.85 25.34 -8.00
N ASP A 26 -18.98 24.86 -8.53
CA ASP A 26 -19.22 23.43 -8.78
C ASP A 26 -18.09 22.76 -9.60
N VAL A 27 -17.56 23.47 -10.60
CA VAL A 27 -16.44 22.98 -11.42
C VAL A 27 -15.16 22.75 -10.61
N ASP A 28 -14.89 23.61 -9.64
CA ASP A 28 -13.70 23.51 -8.79
C ASP A 28 -13.90 22.47 -7.68
N LEU A 29 -15.14 22.31 -7.18
CA LEU A 29 -15.48 21.19 -6.28
C LEU A 29 -15.29 19.84 -6.98
N LEU A 30 -15.77 19.69 -8.21
CA LEU A 30 -15.57 18.48 -9.01
C LEU A 30 -14.10 18.21 -9.32
N ARG A 31 -13.32 19.25 -9.65
CA ARG A 31 -11.87 19.13 -9.83
C ARG A 31 -11.19 18.64 -8.55
N THR A 32 -11.57 19.22 -7.41
CA THR A 32 -11.01 18.86 -6.11
C THR A 32 -11.30 17.40 -5.74
N LEU A 33 -12.51 16.89 -6.02
CA LEU A 33 -12.84 15.47 -5.81
C LEU A 33 -11.93 14.54 -6.64
N VAL A 34 -11.70 14.86 -7.91
CA VAL A 34 -10.83 14.07 -8.78
C VAL A 34 -9.38 14.10 -8.29
N GLU A 35 -8.90 15.24 -7.80
CA GLU A 35 -7.54 15.39 -7.27
C GLU A 35 -7.34 14.62 -5.96
N ILE A 36 -8.29 14.72 -5.03
CA ILE A 36 -8.30 13.94 -3.78
C ILE A 36 -8.30 12.45 -4.10
N GLU A 37 -9.13 12.00 -5.04
CA GLU A 37 -9.17 10.59 -5.42
C GLU A 37 -7.84 10.11 -6.03
N ARG A 38 -7.21 10.92 -6.89
CA ARG A 38 -5.89 10.61 -7.44
C ARG A 38 -4.84 10.52 -6.34
N ARG A 39 -4.87 11.43 -5.37
CA ARG A 39 -3.95 11.41 -4.22
C ARG A 39 -4.19 10.17 -3.36
N ARG A 40 -5.44 9.83 -3.06
CA ARG A 40 -5.82 8.61 -2.34
C ARG A 40 -5.29 7.36 -3.05
N ARG A 41 -5.52 7.22 -4.36
CA ARG A 41 -5.00 6.08 -5.14
C ARG A 41 -3.47 5.98 -5.14
N ARG A 42 -2.77 7.12 -5.21
CA ARG A 42 -1.30 7.16 -5.14
C ARG A 42 -0.81 6.71 -3.77
N LEU A 43 -1.43 7.20 -2.68
CA LEU A 43 -1.10 6.77 -1.32
C LEU A 43 -1.40 5.27 -1.12
N ASP A 44 -2.52 4.77 -1.63
CA ASP A 44 -2.85 3.34 -1.58
C ASP A 44 -1.82 2.49 -2.33
N ALA A 45 -1.36 2.95 -3.51
CA ALA A 45 -0.31 2.27 -4.26
C ALA A 45 1.02 2.27 -3.52
N ALA A 46 1.39 3.40 -2.89
CA ALA A 46 2.59 3.50 -2.07
C ALA A 46 2.53 2.58 -0.84
N MET A 47 1.38 2.53 -0.16
CA MET A 47 1.13 1.62 0.97
C MET A 47 1.29 0.15 0.55
N ARG A 48 0.70 -0.26 -0.59
CA ARG A 48 0.87 -1.62 -1.13
C ARG A 48 2.33 -1.93 -1.45
N ALA A 49 3.05 -1.00 -2.07
CA ALA A 49 4.47 -1.18 -2.37
C ALA A 49 5.32 -1.32 -1.10
N ALA A 50 5.05 -0.52 -0.06
CA ALA A 50 5.73 -0.59 1.22
C ALA A 50 5.49 -1.93 1.94
N VAL A 51 4.25 -2.41 1.96
CA VAL A 51 3.92 -3.73 2.55
C VAL A 51 4.60 -4.86 1.78
N ALA A 52 4.62 -4.80 0.45
CA ALA A 52 5.31 -5.79 -0.38
C ALA A 52 6.82 -5.81 -0.13
N GLU A 53 7.44 -4.63 0.03
CA GLU A 53 8.85 -4.50 0.37
C GLU A 53 9.14 -5.04 1.78
N ALA A 54 8.32 -4.72 2.77
CA ALA A 54 8.46 -5.23 4.13
C ALA A 54 8.43 -6.76 4.18
N GLY A 55 7.50 -7.38 3.44
CA GLY A 55 7.43 -8.83 3.28
C GLY A 55 8.67 -9.40 2.56
N ARG A 56 9.12 -8.79 1.45
CA ARG A 56 10.29 -9.25 0.69
C ARG A 56 11.59 -9.21 1.50
N ARG A 57 11.74 -8.19 2.36
CA ARG A 57 12.90 -8.06 3.25
C ARG A 57 12.86 -9.00 4.44
N GLY A 58 11.72 -9.65 4.70
CA GLY A 58 11.56 -10.45 5.91
C GLY A 58 11.50 -9.60 7.19
N LEU A 59 11.07 -8.33 7.08
CA LEU A 59 11.20 -7.34 8.14
C LEU A 59 10.54 -7.77 9.46
N ALA A 60 9.48 -8.58 9.40
CA ALA A 60 8.85 -9.15 10.58
C ALA A 60 9.83 -10.02 11.40
N ALA A 61 10.56 -10.92 10.74
CA ALA A 61 11.54 -11.77 11.39
C ALA A 61 12.70 -10.94 11.96
N ASP A 62 13.21 -9.98 11.19
CA ASP A 62 14.31 -9.09 11.61
C ASP A 62 13.96 -8.24 12.84
N THR A 63 12.67 -7.96 13.04
CA THR A 63 12.17 -7.16 14.15
C THR A 63 11.54 -8.00 15.27
N GLY A 64 11.57 -9.33 15.16
CA GLY A 64 11.12 -10.27 16.19
C GLY A 64 9.61 -10.55 16.21
N TYR A 65 8.87 -10.15 15.19
CA TYR A 65 7.47 -10.55 15.00
C TYR A 65 7.39 -11.92 14.32
N ARG A 66 6.33 -12.67 14.62
CA ARG A 66 6.10 -14.01 14.05
C ARG A 66 5.87 -13.94 12.54
N ASP A 67 5.14 -12.95 12.08
CA ASP A 67 4.82 -12.75 10.67
C ASP A 67 4.52 -11.28 10.34
N THR A 68 4.34 -10.99 9.05
CA THR A 68 4.02 -9.64 8.58
C THR A 68 2.63 -9.16 9.04
N VAL A 69 1.69 -10.07 9.35
CA VAL A 69 0.35 -9.71 9.87
C VAL A 69 0.48 -9.12 11.27
N GLU A 70 1.25 -9.78 12.15
CA GLU A 70 1.52 -9.33 13.51
C GLU A 70 2.28 -8.00 13.52
N LEU A 71 3.30 -7.87 12.65
CA LEU A 71 4.04 -6.61 12.46
C LEU A 71 3.09 -5.46 12.07
N LEU A 72 2.25 -5.63 11.05
CA LEU A 72 1.33 -4.57 10.59
C LEU A 72 0.24 -4.24 11.61
N THR A 73 -0.25 -5.25 12.33
CA THR A 73 -1.25 -5.09 13.40
C THR A 73 -0.69 -4.20 14.51
N ASP A 74 0.54 -4.47 14.97
CA ASP A 74 1.18 -3.68 16.04
C ASP A 74 1.60 -2.28 15.55
N LEU A 75 2.18 -2.17 14.35
CA LEU A 75 2.67 -0.90 13.80
C LEU A 75 1.54 0.07 13.46
N LEU A 76 0.54 -0.40 12.71
CA LEU A 76 -0.51 0.45 12.16
C LEU A 76 -1.77 0.48 13.02
N ARG A 77 -1.79 -0.30 14.11
CA ARG A 77 -2.93 -0.43 15.02
C ARG A 77 -4.23 -0.79 14.30
N ILE A 78 -4.12 -1.66 13.30
CA ILE A 78 -5.23 -2.19 12.50
C ILE A 78 -5.57 -3.62 12.95
N SER A 79 -6.76 -4.10 12.60
CA SER A 79 -7.12 -5.50 12.86
C SER A 79 -6.28 -6.46 12.02
N ALA A 80 -6.08 -7.69 12.52
CA ALA A 80 -5.39 -8.74 11.78
C ALA A 80 -6.06 -9.04 10.42
N GLN A 81 -7.40 -8.91 10.33
CA GLN A 81 -8.13 -9.07 9.07
C GLN A 81 -7.74 -7.98 8.05
N GLU A 82 -7.64 -6.73 8.49
CA GLU A 82 -7.21 -5.63 7.63
C GLU A 82 -5.74 -5.77 7.21
N ALA A 83 -4.86 -6.20 8.13
CA ALA A 83 -3.47 -6.50 7.82
C ALA A 83 -3.36 -7.60 6.74
N ARG A 84 -4.13 -8.69 6.86
CA ARG A 84 -4.17 -9.76 5.83
C ARG A 84 -4.67 -9.23 4.48
N ARG A 85 -5.71 -8.39 4.45
CA ARG A 85 -6.17 -7.75 3.21
C ARG A 85 -5.07 -6.94 2.54
N ARG A 86 -4.36 -6.10 3.30
CA ARG A 86 -3.25 -5.29 2.77
C ARG A 86 -2.12 -6.14 2.21
N ILE A 87 -1.77 -7.23 2.89
CA ILE A 87 -0.79 -8.20 2.35
C ILE A 87 -1.29 -8.82 1.05
N GLY A 88 -2.57 -9.23 0.99
CA GLY A 88 -3.19 -9.77 -0.23
C GLY A 88 -3.16 -8.80 -1.41
N TYR A 89 -3.41 -7.50 -1.17
CA TYR A 89 -3.30 -6.47 -2.20
C TYR A 89 -1.85 -6.10 -2.57
N ALA A 90 -0.90 -6.30 -1.66
CA ALA A 90 0.51 -6.03 -1.85
C ALA A 90 1.24 -7.18 -2.54
N ALA A 91 0.71 -8.41 -2.48
CA ALA A 91 1.23 -9.53 -3.25
C ALA A 91 1.33 -9.08 -4.72
N PRO A 92 2.50 -9.24 -5.36
CA PRO A 92 2.59 -8.97 -6.78
C PRO A 92 1.48 -9.81 -7.41
N GLN A 93 0.51 -9.15 -8.05
CA GLN A 93 -0.29 -9.87 -9.02
C GLN A 93 0.74 -10.41 -9.96
N ALA A 94 1.05 -11.70 -9.82
CA ALA A 94 1.77 -12.41 -10.83
C ALA A 94 0.90 -12.20 -12.04
N ARG A 95 1.25 -11.21 -12.87
CA ARG A 95 0.97 -11.28 -14.30
C ARG A 95 1.36 -12.69 -14.59
N SER A 96 0.35 -13.53 -14.80
CA SER A 96 0.50 -14.88 -15.28
C SER A 96 1.44 -14.72 -16.45
N ARG A 97 2.73 -14.93 -16.21
CA ARG A 97 3.69 -15.07 -17.27
C ARG A 97 3.32 -16.43 -17.79
N SER A 98 2.35 -16.45 -18.71
CA SER A 98 2.24 -17.41 -19.78
C SER A 98 3.54 -17.36 -20.59
N ARG A 99 4.63 -17.74 -19.91
CA ARG A 99 5.99 -17.98 -20.40
C ARG A 99 6.03 -19.30 -21.20
N LYS A 100 4.88 -19.87 -21.56
CA LYS A 100 4.77 -21.21 -22.13
C LYS A 100 4.08 -21.33 -23.49
N VAL A 101 3.49 -20.28 -24.08
CA VAL A 101 2.72 -20.45 -25.35
C VAL A 101 3.47 -20.05 -26.63
N TRP A 102 4.43 -19.14 -26.60
CA TRP A 102 5.07 -18.66 -27.84
C TRP A 102 6.20 -19.54 -28.37
N LYS A 103 6.69 -20.51 -27.59
CA LYS A 103 7.72 -21.46 -28.05
C LYS A 103 7.17 -22.60 -28.91
N ALA A 104 5.85 -22.74 -29.06
CA ALA A 104 5.22 -23.80 -29.85
C ALA A 104 4.86 -23.39 -31.30
N LEU A 105 4.91 -22.09 -31.64
CA LEU A 105 4.60 -21.59 -32.99
C LEU A 105 5.83 -21.39 -33.89
N ALA A 106 7.05 -21.57 -33.35
CA ALA A 106 8.29 -21.47 -34.11
C ALA A 106 8.84 -22.83 -34.58
N ALA A 107 8.15 -23.93 -34.28
CA ALA A 107 8.56 -25.29 -34.65
C ALA A 107 7.59 -25.97 -35.65
N ALA A 108 6.72 -25.20 -36.29
CA ALA A 108 5.87 -25.66 -37.38
C ALA A 108 6.15 -24.77 -38.60
N SER A 109 7.23 -25.10 -39.32
CA SER A 109 7.51 -24.70 -40.70
C SER A 109 8.10 -25.91 -41.41
#